data_AF-A0AAE1LGC1-F1
#
_entry.id   AF-A0AAE1LGC1-F1
#
_cell.length_a   1.000
_cell.length_b   1.000
_cell.length_c   1.000
_cell.angle_alpha   90.00
_cell.angle_beta   90.00
_cell.angle_gamma   90.00
#
_symmetry.space_group_name_H-M   'P 1'
#
loop_
_entity.id
_entity.type
_entity.pdbx_description
1 polymer ?
#
loop_
_entity_poly.entity_id
_entity_poly.type
_entity_poly.pdbx_seq_one_letter_code
_entity_poly.pdbx_strand_id
1 'polypeptide(L)'
;ERFRVEADVAVNRANMLTRLWKYAGSRVMHSEYLLHALVLAMVEFDDDIFAAGNCYDAHQYKDYWLFCPFAYRLPDGPILVKDLAVEYKYLENTSEWFYVARKNAERVIHNYNQITHGE
;
A
#
# COMPACT_ATOMS: atom_id res chain seq x y z
N GLU A 1 12.94 5.26 -16.58
CA GLU A 1 11.89 5.83 -17.47
C GLU A 1 10.77 4.86 -17.82
N ARG A 2 11.05 3.59 -18.14
CA ARG A 2 10.04 2.61 -18.59
C ARG A 2 8.73 2.54 -17.79
N PHE A 3 8.78 2.67 -16.45
CA PHE A 3 7.60 2.57 -15.57
C PHE A 3 7.25 3.88 -14.86
N ARG A 4 7.65 5.03 -15.44
CA ARG A 4 7.51 6.32 -14.75
C ARG A 4 6.04 6.70 -14.57
N VAL A 5 5.20 6.44 -15.57
CA VAL A 5 3.78 6.85 -15.54
C VAL A 5 3.03 6.06 -14.48
N GLU A 6 3.23 4.76 -14.43
CA GLU A 6 2.61 3.84 -13.47
C GLU A 6 3.12 4.13 -12.04
N ALA A 7 4.41 4.47 -11.91
CA ALA A 7 4.97 4.93 -10.64
C ALA A 7 4.31 6.25 -10.17
N ASP A 8 4.09 7.21 -11.06
CA ASP A 8 3.40 8.46 -10.72
C ASP A 8 1.94 8.20 -10.31
N VAL A 9 1.23 7.27 -10.96
CA VAL A 9 -0.12 6.84 -10.56
C VAL A 9 -0.10 6.24 -9.14
N ALA A 10 0.85 5.35 -8.85
CA ALA A 10 1.00 4.75 -7.53
C ALA A 10 1.30 5.79 -6.45
N VAL A 11 2.22 6.72 -6.70
CA VAL A 11 2.56 7.81 -5.77
C VAL A 11 1.36 8.74 -5.53
N ASN A 12 0.64 9.12 -6.58
CA ASN A 12 -0.56 9.95 -6.46
C ASN A 12 -1.64 9.26 -5.63
N ARG A 13 -1.86 7.96 -5.83
CA ARG A 13 -2.82 7.21 -5.02
C ARG A 13 -2.38 7.07 -3.57
N ALA A 14 -1.10 6.78 -3.32
CA ALA A 14 -0.54 6.71 -1.97
C ALA A 14 -0.71 8.03 -1.20
N ASN A 15 -0.49 9.17 -1.88
CA ASN A 15 -0.73 10.49 -1.31
C ASN A 15 -2.22 10.72 -0.99
N MET A 16 -3.14 10.29 -1.85
CA MET A 16 -4.58 10.36 -1.58
C MET A 16 -4.97 9.52 -0.35
N LEU A 17 -4.52 8.26 -0.30
CA LEU A 17 -4.78 7.35 0.82
C LEU A 17 -4.21 7.89 2.13
N THR A 18 -3.02 8.50 2.09
CA THR A 18 -2.43 9.16 3.26
C THR A 18 -3.28 10.31 3.76
N ARG A 19 -3.88 11.11 2.86
CA ARG A 19 -4.80 12.20 3.26
C ARG A 19 -6.09 11.64 3.85
N LEU A 20 -6.65 10.58 3.29
CA LEU A 20 -7.80 9.90 3.88
C LEU A 20 -7.47 9.37 5.27
N TRP A 21 -6.31 8.72 5.45
CA TRP A 21 -5.87 8.23 6.74
C TRP A 21 -5.71 9.34 7.78
N LYS A 22 -5.18 10.50 7.40
CA LYS A 22 -4.97 11.64 8.31
C LYS A 22 -6.25 12.41 8.64
N TYR A 23 -7.16 12.56 7.69
CA TYR A 23 -8.23 13.57 7.78
C TYR A 23 -9.65 12.99 7.68
N ALA A 24 -9.82 11.76 7.18
CA ALA A 24 -11.13 11.14 7.14
C ALA A 24 -11.49 10.55 8.51
N GLY A 25 -12.79 10.43 8.79
CA GLY A 25 -13.26 9.74 9.98
C GLY A 25 -12.91 8.25 9.95
N SER A 26 -12.75 7.64 11.13
CA SER A 26 -12.39 6.22 11.27
C SER A 26 -13.33 5.28 10.52
N ARG A 27 -14.62 5.59 10.40
CA ARG A 27 -15.60 4.80 9.61
C ARG A 27 -15.21 4.66 8.14
N VAL A 28 -14.60 5.69 7.55
CA VAL A 28 -14.13 5.66 6.15
C VAL A 28 -12.94 4.72 6.05
N MET A 29 -11.93 4.92 6.90
CA MET A 29 -10.71 4.12 6.88
C MET A 29 -10.92 2.67 7.33
N HIS A 30 -11.96 2.38 8.11
CA HIS A 30 -12.34 1.02 8.51
C HIS A 30 -13.22 0.29 7.50
N SER A 31 -13.55 0.90 6.37
CA SER A 31 -14.32 0.23 5.32
C SER A 31 -13.38 -0.61 4.45
N GLU A 32 -13.36 -1.92 4.68
CA GLU A 32 -12.61 -2.87 3.83
C GLU A 32 -13.10 -2.80 2.39
N TYR A 33 -14.41 -2.67 2.19
CA TYR A 33 -15.01 -2.50 0.87
C TYR A 33 -14.41 -1.29 0.14
N LEU A 34 -14.33 -0.14 0.82
CA LEU A 34 -13.74 1.06 0.22
C LEU A 34 -12.28 0.82 -0.15
N LEU A 35 -11.49 0.24 0.76
CA LEU A 35 -10.07 0.03 0.52
C LEU A 35 -9.81 -0.96 -0.63
N HIS A 36 -10.61 -2.02 -0.75
CA HIS A 36 -10.58 -2.94 -1.88
C HIS A 36 -11.00 -2.26 -3.19
N ALA A 37 -12.07 -1.45 -3.17
CA ALA A 37 -12.51 -0.70 -4.34
C ALA A 37 -11.45 0.30 -4.82
N LEU A 38 -10.69 0.91 -3.92
CA LEU A 38 -9.64 1.87 -4.26
C LEU A 38 -8.45 1.21 -4.99
N VAL A 39 -8.04 0.00 -4.58
CA VAL A 39 -6.97 -0.73 -5.29
C VAL A 39 -7.48 -1.38 -6.57
N LEU A 40 -8.73 -1.84 -6.59
CA LEU A 40 -9.39 -2.33 -7.81
C LEU A 40 -9.41 -1.25 -8.89
N ALA A 41 -9.85 -0.04 -8.54
CA ALA A 41 -9.90 1.08 -9.47
C ALA A 41 -8.53 1.41 -10.08
N MET A 42 -7.42 1.24 -9.35
CA MET A 42 -6.09 1.45 -9.92
C MET A 42 -5.80 0.48 -11.08
N VAL A 43 -6.21 -0.77 -10.93
CA VAL A 43 -5.98 -1.82 -11.93
C VAL A 43 -7.01 -1.72 -13.05
N GLU A 44 -8.26 -1.33 -12.77
CA GLU A 44 -9.32 -1.19 -13.77
C GLU A 44 -9.10 -0.02 -14.74
N PHE A 45 -8.57 1.11 -14.26
CA PHE A 45 -8.44 2.33 -15.08
C PHE A 45 -7.13 2.43 -15.85
N ASP A 46 -6.19 1.52 -15.62
CA ASP A 46 -4.89 1.51 -16.28
C ASP A 46 -4.51 0.07 -16.64
N ASP A 47 -4.52 -0.26 -17.93
CA ASP A 47 -4.22 -1.61 -18.44
C ASP A 47 -2.72 -1.97 -18.30
N ASP A 48 -1.83 -0.98 -18.14
CA ASP A 48 -0.41 -1.20 -17.92
C ASP A 48 -0.10 -1.54 -16.45
N ILE A 49 -1.06 -1.34 -15.53
CA ILE A 49 -0.96 -1.75 -14.12
C ILE A 49 -1.45 -3.19 -13.97
N PHE A 50 -0.51 -4.11 -13.74
CA PHE A 50 -0.83 -5.52 -13.48
C PHE A 50 -1.57 -5.73 -12.15
N ALA A 51 -1.12 -5.04 -11.09
CA ALA A 51 -1.64 -5.19 -9.74
C ALA A 51 -1.43 -3.94 -8.89
N ALA A 52 -2.26 -3.76 -7.87
CA ALA A 52 -2.16 -2.68 -6.90
C ALA A 52 -2.50 -3.17 -5.49
N GLY A 53 -1.80 -2.63 -4.49
CA GLY A 53 -2.02 -2.98 -3.09
C GLY A 53 -1.88 -1.79 -2.15
N ASN A 54 -2.65 -1.82 -1.06
CA ASN A 54 -2.49 -0.90 0.07
C ASN A 54 -2.32 -1.74 1.34
N CYS A 55 -1.07 -2.07 1.66
CA CYS A 55 -0.75 -2.98 2.75
C CYS A 55 -0.42 -2.25 4.05
N TYR A 56 -0.87 -2.81 5.17
CA TYR A 56 -0.65 -2.25 6.52
C TYR A 56 0.40 -3.05 7.27
N ASP A 57 1.18 -2.40 8.15
CA ASP A 57 2.09 -3.10 9.07
C ASP A 57 1.30 -3.86 10.16
N ALA A 58 1.99 -4.68 10.95
CA ALA A 58 1.40 -5.49 12.00
C ALA A 58 0.50 -4.65 12.94
N HIS A 59 -0.74 -5.12 13.14
CA HIS A 59 -1.75 -4.47 13.98
C HIS A 59 -2.07 -3.00 13.62
N GLN A 60 -1.79 -2.57 12.39
CA GLN A 60 -2.09 -1.20 11.94
C GLN A 60 -3.48 -1.05 11.30
N TYR A 61 -4.27 -2.13 11.23
CA TYR A 61 -5.62 -2.10 10.69
C TYR A 61 -6.61 -2.84 11.58
N LYS A 62 -7.52 -2.11 12.21
CA LYS A 62 -8.54 -2.65 13.13
C LYS A 62 -7.91 -3.63 14.15
N ASP A 63 -8.51 -4.81 14.28
CA ASP A 63 -8.11 -5.96 15.09
C ASP A 63 -7.37 -7.04 14.27
N TYR A 64 -7.03 -6.76 13.00
CA TYR A 64 -6.32 -7.70 12.15
C TYR A 64 -4.85 -7.75 12.57
N TRP A 65 -4.27 -8.95 12.59
CA TRP A 65 -2.81 -9.08 12.66
C TRP A 65 -2.16 -8.39 11.46
N LEU A 66 -2.69 -8.64 10.27
CA LEU A 66 -2.19 -8.13 9.01
C LEU A 66 -3.35 -7.97 8.04
N PHE A 67 -3.29 -6.94 7.19
CA PHE A 67 -4.32 -6.64 6.20
C PHE A 67 -3.69 -5.95 5.01
N CYS A 68 -3.96 -6.45 3.81
CA CYS A 68 -3.58 -5.80 2.57
C CYS A 68 -4.63 -6.00 1.47
N PRO A 69 -5.54 -5.04 1.25
CA PRO A 69 -6.36 -4.98 0.05
C PRO A 69 -5.46 -4.97 -1.18
N PHE A 70 -5.69 -5.92 -2.07
CA PHE A 70 -4.87 -6.17 -3.23
C PHE A 70 -5.73 -6.57 -4.43
N ALA A 71 -5.52 -5.90 -5.57
CA ALA A 71 -6.15 -6.19 -6.84
C ALA A 71 -5.10 -6.63 -7.87
N TYR A 72 -5.43 -7.59 -8.73
CA TYR A 72 -4.52 -8.07 -9.78
C TYR A 72 -5.25 -8.66 -10.98
N ARG A 73 -4.66 -8.53 -12.17
CA ARG A 73 -5.17 -9.13 -13.42
C ARG A 73 -4.77 -10.60 -13.52
N LEU A 74 -5.69 -11.41 -14.02
CA LEU A 74 -5.38 -12.75 -14.54
C LEU A 74 -4.94 -12.63 -16.02
N PRO A 75 -4.05 -13.52 -16.51
CA PRO A 75 -3.52 -13.44 -17.88
C PRO A 75 -4.57 -13.30 -18.99
N ASP A 76 -5.71 -13.99 -18.87
CA ASP A 76 -6.81 -13.98 -19.83
C ASP A 76 -8.18 -13.79 -19.13
N GLY A 77 -8.20 -13.10 -17.99
CA GLY A 77 -9.32 -13.17 -17.06
C GLY A 77 -9.68 -11.86 -16.36
N PRO A 78 -10.64 -11.91 -15.43
CA PRO A 78 -11.07 -10.75 -14.67
C PRO A 78 -9.96 -10.22 -13.75
N ILE A 79 -10.14 -8.99 -13.29
CA ILE A 79 -9.39 -8.47 -12.13
C ILE A 79 -9.96 -9.11 -10.88
N LEU A 80 -9.10 -9.73 -10.08
CA LEU A 80 -9.47 -10.28 -8.78
C LEU A 80 -9.02 -9.37 -7.66
N VAL A 81 -9.76 -9.39 -6.56
CA VAL A 81 -9.51 -8.56 -5.39
C VAL A 81 -9.53 -9.45 -4.15
N LYS A 82 -8.51 -9.33 -3.30
CA LYS A 82 -8.34 -10.12 -2.08
C LYS A 82 -7.59 -9.36 -1.00
N ASP A 83 -7.60 -9.92 0.21
CA ASP A 83 -6.61 -9.62 1.22
C ASP A 83 -5.35 -10.45 0.97
N LEU A 84 -4.27 -9.81 0.52
CA LEU A 84 -3.00 -10.46 0.22
C LEU A 84 -2.34 -11.06 1.47
N ALA A 85 -2.63 -10.51 2.66
CA ALA A 85 -2.04 -10.96 3.92
C ALA A 85 -2.37 -12.42 4.27
N VAL A 86 -3.47 -12.95 3.72
CA VAL A 86 -3.90 -14.34 3.94
C VAL A 86 -2.92 -15.34 3.34
N GLU A 87 -2.27 -15.00 2.22
CA GLU A 87 -1.45 -15.92 1.44
C GLU A 87 0.03 -15.52 1.39
N TYR A 88 0.34 -14.25 1.66
CA TYR A 88 1.68 -13.72 1.47
C TYR A 88 2.15 -12.90 2.68
N LYS A 89 3.21 -13.38 3.33
CA LYS A 89 3.79 -12.76 4.52
C LYS A 89 4.75 -11.63 4.15
N TYR A 90 4.22 -10.48 3.77
CA TYR A 90 5.02 -9.32 3.33
C TYR A 90 5.82 -8.61 4.43
N LEU A 91 5.69 -9.04 5.69
CA LEU A 91 6.52 -8.55 6.80
C LEU A 91 7.87 -9.27 6.92
N GLU A 92 8.11 -10.32 6.13
CA GLU A 92 9.37 -11.04 6.12
C GLU A 92 10.42 -10.35 5.24
N ASN A 93 11.69 -10.61 5.50
CA ASN A 93 12.83 -9.98 4.83
C ASN A 93 12.94 -10.31 3.33
N THR A 94 12.15 -11.24 2.84
CA THR A 94 12.02 -11.62 1.43
C THR A 94 11.12 -10.66 0.63
N SER A 95 10.34 -9.80 1.30
CA SER A 95 9.50 -8.80 0.64
C SER A 95 10.28 -7.52 0.36
N GLU A 96 10.72 -7.36 -0.89
CA GLU A 96 11.39 -6.13 -1.34
C GLU A 96 10.45 -4.91 -1.30
N TRP A 97 9.22 -5.11 -1.77
CA TRP A 97 8.24 -4.04 -1.98
C TRP A 97 7.60 -3.54 -0.67
N PHE A 98 7.59 -4.33 0.40
CA PHE A 98 7.08 -3.91 1.70
C PHE A 98 8.16 -3.86 2.78
N TYR A 99 8.73 -5.01 3.17
CA TYR A 99 9.64 -5.07 4.30
C TYR A 99 10.88 -4.23 4.07
N VAL A 100 11.57 -4.44 2.94
CA VAL A 100 12.81 -3.71 2.63
C VAL A 100 12.52 -2.22 2.45
N ALA A 101 11.46 -1.87 1.71
CA ALA A 101 11.02 -0.49 1.53
C ALA A 101 10.73 0.21 2.88
N ARG A 102 9.99 -0.44 3.78
CA ARG A 102 9.68 0.08 5.11
C ARG A 102 10.93 0.24 5.97
N LYS A 103 11.82 -0.77 6.02
CA LYS A 103 13.07 -0.69 6.80
C LYS A 103 13.97 0.44 6.31
N ASN A 104 14.00 0.66 4.99
CA ASN A 104 14.71 1.80 4.41
C ASN A 104 14.09 3.13 4.82
N ALA A 105 12.76 3.26 4.80
CA ALA A 105 12.07 4.46 5.26
C ALA A 105 12.30 4.73 6.76
N GLU A 106 12.19 3.70 7.61
CA GLU A 106 12.50 3.78 9.05
C GLU A 106 13.93 4.27 9.31
N ARG A 107 14.91 3.76 8.56
CA ARG A 107 16.30 4.20 8.65
C ARG A 107 16.47 5.68 8.27
N VAL A 108 15.82 6.13 7.21
CA VAL A 108 15.86 7.54 6.78
C VAL A 108 15.25 8.45 7.84
N ILE A 109 14.08 8.08 8.39
CA ILE A 109 13.41 8.83 9.46
C ILE A 109 14.29 8.90 10.71
N HIS A 110 14.90 7.77 11.11
CA HIS A 110 15.80 7.73 12.25
C HIS A 110 16.99 8.68 12.07
N ASN A 111 17.65 8.64 10.91
CA ASN A 111 18.80 9.49 10.61
C ASN A 111 18.42 10.98 10.56
N TYR A 112 17.23 11.32 10.07
CA TYR A 112 16.76 12.71 10.05
C TYR A 112 16.61 13.27 11.47
N ASN A 113 16.04 12.49 12.38
CA ASN A 113 15.87 12.88 13.79
C ASN A 113 17.21 13.03 14.54
N GLN A 114 18.28 12.33 14.11
CA GLN A 114 19.61 12.48 14.71
C GLN A 114 20.30 13.80 14.30
N ILE A 115 19.99 14.36 13.12
CA ILE A 115 20.63 15.59 12.61
C ILE A 115 19.96 16.85 13.17
N THR A 116 18.69 16.77 13.61
CA THR A 116 17.94 17.90 14.18
C THR A 116 18.29 18.26 15.63
N HIS A 117 19.22 17.53 16.27
CA HIS A 117 19.73 17.87 17.61
C HIS A 117 21.05 18.64 17.56
N GLY A 118 21.04 19.75 16.81
CA GLY A 118 22.05 20.80 16.90
C GLY A 118 21.36 22.12 17.23
N GLU A 119 21.13 22.35 18.53
CA GLU A 119 21.01 23.70 19.09
C GLU A 119 22.41 24.27 19.34
#